data_AF-X0JBN2-F1
#
_entry.id   AF-X0JBN2-F1
#
_cell.length_a   1.000
_cell.length_b   1.000
_cell.length_c   1.000
_cell.angle_alpha   90.00
_cell.angle_beta   90.00
_cell.angle_gamma   90.00
#
_symmetry.space_group_name_H-M   'P 1'
#
loop_
_entity.id
_entity.type
_entity.pdbx_description
1 polymer ?
#
loop_
_entity_poly.entity_id
_entity_poly.type
_entity_poly.pdbx_seq_one_letter_code
_entity_poly.pdbx_strand_id
1 'polypeptide(L)'
;MFSETHSNGQLPTPKRNSTTHNDKGVSVHVKDLPESLDFWTVQTNGNLSAAFELEYVTQDFPITLSHGEDLSTFQEAYENK
;
A
#
# COMPACT_ATOMS: atom_id res chain seq x y z
N MET A 1 20.20 4.95 -5.53
CA MET A 1 20.01 6.10 -6.44
C MET A 1 18.53 6.09 -6.81
N PHE A 2 17.71 6.94 -6.19
CA PHE A 2 16.33 7.14 -6.64
C PHE A 2 16.28 8.55 -7.21
N SER A 3 16.30 8.63 -8.54
CA SER A 3 16.10 9.89 -9.26
C SER A 3 14.94 9.69 -10.21
N GLU A 4 13.75 10.02 -9.75
CA GLU A 4 12.63 10.30 -10.64
C GLU A 4 12.21 11.74 -10.36
N THR A 5 12.69 12.65 -11.20
CA THR A 5 12.25 14.04 -11.24
C THR A 5 10.89 14.10 -11.91
N HIS A 6 9.83 14.38 -11.15
CA HIS A 6 8.52 14.73 -11.71
C HIS A 6 8.47 16.25 -11.95
N SER A 7 8.73 16.67 -13.18
CA SER A 7 8.41 18.01 -13.66
C SER A 7 6.89 18.11 -13.80
N ASN A 8 6.20 18.75 -12.83
CA ASN A 8 4.87 19.40 -12.93
C ASN A 8 4.12 19.54 -11.57
N GLY A 9 4.79 19.48 -10.42
CA GLY A 9 4.11 19.62 -9.12
C GLY A 9 3.28 18.39 -8.72
N GLN A 10 3.47 17.28 -9.44
CA GLN A 10 2.89 15.99 -9.11
C GLN A 10 3.83 15.26 -8.15
N LEU A 11 3.29 14.78 -7.03
CA LEU A 11 4.05 14.03 -6.04
C LEU A 11 4.64 12.76 -6.66
N PRO A 12 5.80 12.28 -6.20
CA PRO A 12 6.34 10.99 -6.62
C PRO A 12 5.36 9.86 -6.34
N THR A 13 5.38 8.84 -7.21
CA THR A 13 4.60 7.61 -7.05
C THR A 13 5.01 6.90 -5.75
N PRO A 14 4.07 6.63 -4.82
CA PRO A 14 4.36 5.89 -3.60
C PRO A 14 4.90 4.49 -3.90
N LYS A 15 5.83 4.04 -3.06
CA LYS A 15 6.38 2.68 -3.11
C LYS A 15 6.07 1.92 -1.83
N ARG A 16 5.41 0.78 -1.95
CA ARG A 16 5.17 -0.14 -0.84
C ARG A 16 6.23 -1.22 -0.79
N ASN A 17 6.78 -1.41 0.41
CA ASN A 17 7.76 -2.46 0.71
C ASN A 17 7.28 -3.24 1.94
N SER A 18 6.60 -4.35 1.70
CA SER A 18 6.05 -5.19 2.78
C SER A 18 6.93 -6.42 3.02
N THR A 19 7.04 -6.85 4.27
CA THR A 19 7.74 -8.08 4.66
C THR A 19 6.78 -9.06 5.36
N THR A 20 7.13 -10.34 5.31
CA THR A 20 6.45 -11.44 5.99
C THR A 20 7.49 -12.45 6.49
N HIS A 21 7.06 -13.54 7.13
CA HIS A 21 7.93 -14.63 7.57
C HIS A 21 7.69 -15.88 6.73
N ASN A 22 8.76 -16.56 6.31
CA ASN A 22 8.65 -17.89 5.71
C ASN A 22 8.54 -18.99 6.78
N ASP A 23 8.41 -20.26 6.36
CA ASP A 23 8.29 -21.42 7.24
C ASP A 23 9.48 -21.64 8.20
N LYS A 24 10.60 -20.94 7.98
CA LYS A 24 11.78 -20.96 8.86
C LYS A 24 11.78 -19.81 9.87
N GLY A 25 10.72 -19.00 9.91
CA GLY A 25 10.64 -17.79 10.73
C GLY A 25 11.56 -16.66 10.25
N VAL A 26 12.04 -16.71 9.00
CA VAL A 26 12.93 -15.69 8.44
C VAL A 26 12.10 -14.61 7.76
N SER A 27 12.41 -13.34 8.04
CA SER A 27 11.82 -12.20 7.36
C SER A 27 12.18 -12.20 5.88
N VAL A 28 11.17 -12.12 5.02
CA VAL A 28 11.26 -12.09 3.55
C VAL A 28 10.32 -11.02 3.00
N HIS A 29 10.56 -10.54 1.78
CA HIS A 29 9.63 -9.62 1.12
C HIS A 29 8.36 -10.33 0.66
N VAL A 30 7.21 -9.65 0.80
CA VAL A 30 5.95 -10.05 0.17
C VAL A 30 6.08 -9.85 -1.34
N LYS A 31 5.78 -10.88 -2.13
CA LYS A 31 5.90 -10.83 -3.60
C LYS A 31 4.58 -10.58 -4.33
N ASP A 32 3.47 -10.82 -3.63
CA ASP A 32 2.14 -10.85 -4.24
C ASP A 32 1.44 -9.48 -4.18
N LEU A 33 2.22 -8.41 -3.93
CA LEU A 33 1.73 -7.04 -3.89
C LEU A 33 2.54 -6.16 -4.84
N PRO A 34 1.89 -5.28 -5.63
CA PRO A 34 2.62 -4.30 -6.43
C PRO A 34 3.39 -3.36 -5.50
N GLU A 35 4.66 -3.10 -5.85
CA GLU A 35 5.50 -2.13 -5.14
C GLU A 35 5.12 -0.69 -5.51
N SER A 36 4.85 -0.42 -6.79
CA SER A 36 4.46 0.91 -7.26
C SER A 36 2.95 1.10 -7.08
N LEU A 37 2.53 2.19 -6.44
CA LEU A 37 1.12 2.48 -6.17
C LEU A 37 0.66 3.76 -6.88
N ASP A 38 -0.57 3.79 -7.36
CA ASP A 38 -1.13 4.95 -8.05
C ASP A 38 -2.13 5.69 -7.17
N PHE A 39 -1.89 6.98 -6.94
CA PHE A 39 -2.84 7.81 -6.20
C PHE A 39 -4.21 7.84 -6.89
N TRP A 40 -5.27 7.66 -6.10
CA TRP A 40 -6.65 7.95 -6.51
C TRP A 40 -7.05 9.35 -6.06
N THR A 41 -7.91 10.01 -6.83
CA THR A 41 -8.29 11.41 -6.59
C THR A 41 -9.73 11.52 -6.12
N VAL A 42 -9.95 12.23 -5.03
CA VAL A 42 -11.28 12.66 -4.56
C VAL A 42 -11.48 14.11 -4.94
N GLN A 43 -12.62 14.39 -5.60
CA GLN A 43 -13.07 15.74 -5.87
C GLN A 43 -14.00 16.21 -4.75
N THR A 44 -13.78 17.40 -4.26
CA THR A 44 -14.63 18.05 -3.25
C THR A 44 -15.39 19.23 -3.87
N ASN A 45 -16.43 19.69 -3.18
CA ASN A 45 -17.20 20.86 -3.63
C ASN A 45 -16.27 22.08 -3.80
N GLY A 46 -16.36 22.75 -4.94
CA GLY A 46 -15.60 23.98 -5.21
C GLY A 46 -14.27 23.79 -5.95
N ASN A 47 -14.14 22.74 -6.79
CA ASN A 47 -12.95 22.46 -7.63
C ASN A 47 -11.66 22.18 -6.85
N LEU A 48 -11.77 21.74 -5.61
CA LEU A 48 -10.64 21.28 -4.81
C LEU A 48 -10.53 19.75 -4.91
N SER A 49 -9.33 19.26 -5.12
CA SER A 49 -9.02 17.84 -5.20
C SER A 49 -8.01 17.41 -4.15
N ALA A 50 -8.17 16.20 -3.62
CA ALA A 50 -7.17 15.54 -2.80
C ALA A 50 -6.81 14.18 -3.40
N ALA A 51 -5.55 13.79 -3.25
CA ALA A 51 -5.01 12.52 -3.75
C ALA A 51 -4.68 11.62 -2.56
N PHE A 52 -5.06 10.35 -2.65
CA PHE A 52 -4.92 9.37 -1.58
C PHE A 52 -4.42 8.03 -2.13
N GLU A 53 -3.87 7.21 -1.24
CA GLU A 53 -3.52 5.82 -1.53
C GLU A 53 -3.73 4.99 -0.26
N LEU A 54 -4.14 3.72 -0.42
CA LEU A 54 -4.29 2.76 0.67
C LEU A 54 -2.99 1.99 0.87
N GLU A 55 -2.23 2.36 1.90
CA GLU A 55 -0.96 1.69 2.22
C GLU A 55 -1.16 0.33 2.90
N TYR A 56 -1.96 0.28 3.97
CA TYR A 56 -2.25 -0.94 4.73
C TYR A 56 -3.54 -0.83 5.56
N VAL A 57 -4.21 -1.96 5.80
CA VAL A 57 -5.37 -2.06 6.68
C VAL A 57 -5.43 -3.44 7.33
N THR A 58 -5.97 -3.49 8.54
CA THR A 58 -6.17 -4.72 9.32
C THR A 58 -7.60 -4.73 9.85
N GLN A 59 -8.19 -5.91 10.08
CA GLN A 59 -9.56 -6.03 10.58
C GLN A 59 -9.69 -5.66 12.05
N ASP A 60 -8.65 -5.93 12.85
CA ASP A 60 -8.67 -5.78 14.30
C ASP A 60 -7.35 -5.21 14.85
N PHE A 61 -7.39 -4.76 16.10
CA PHE A 61 -6.20 -4.39 16.85
C PHE A 61 -6.26 -4.96 18.29
N PRO A 62 -5.35 -5.88 18.68
CA PRO A 62 -4.22 -6.40 17.90
C PRO A 62 -4.66 -7.40 16.81
N ILE A 63 -3.86 -7.53 15.75
CA ILE A 63 -4.04 -8.53 14.67
C ILE A 63 -2.96 -9.63 14.76
N THR A 64 -3.33 -10.84 14.38
CA THR A 64 -2.39 -11.94 14.19
C THR A 64 -1.65 -11.77 12.86
N LEU A 65 -0.32 -11.76 12.89
CA LEU A 65 0.54 -11.71 11.69
C LEU A 65 0.97 -13.11 11.24
N SER A 66 0.64 -14.16 12.01
CA SER A 66 0.92 -15.54 11.65
C SER A 66 0.19 -15.92 10.37
N HIS A 67 0.85 -16.73 9.53
CA HIS A 67 0.30 -17.20 8.25
C HIS A 67 -0.15 -16.11 7.27
N GLY A 68 0.18 -14.83 7.51
CA GLY A 68 -0.24 -13.71 6.66
C GLY A 68 -1.74 -13.44 6.69
N GLU A 69 -2.42 -13.70 7.81
CA GLU A 69 -3.87 -13.45 7.96
C GLU A 69 -4.26 -11.97 7.71
N ASP A 70 -3.36 -11.06 8.03
CA ASP A 70 -3.52 -9.63 7.75
C ASP A 70 -3.33 -9.30 6.26
N LEU A 71 -2.47 -10.03 5.54
CA LEU A 71 -2.22 -9.82 4.12
C LEU A 71 -3.46 -10.08 3.27
N SER A 72 -4.22 -11.15 3.54
CA SER A 72 -5.45 -11.42 2.79
C SER A 72 -6.51 -10.35 3.02
N THR A 73 -6.64 -9.89 4.27
CA THR A 73 -7.51 -8.76 4.63
C THR A 73 -7.13 -7.50 3.84
N PHE A 74 -5.84 -7.21 3.79
CA PHE A 74 -5.32 -6.08 3.06
C PHE A 74 -5.58 -6.21 1.55
N GLN A 75 -5.30 -7.38 0.95
CA GLN A 75 -5.51 -7.64 -0.47
C GLN A 75 -6.97 -7.44 -0.87
N GLU A 76 -7.91 -7.98 -0.09
CA GLU A 76 -9.34 -7.80 -0.33
C GLU A 76 -9.74 -6.30 -0.29
N ALA A 77 -9.28 -5.56 0.72
CA ALA A 77 -9.58 -4.13 0.81
C ALA A 77 -8.94 -3.32 -0.34
N TYR A 78 -7.73 -3.70 -0.77
CA TYR A 78 -7.01 -3.04 -1.85
C TYR A 78 -7.63 -3.29 -3.23
N GLU A 79 -8.21 -4.47 -3.46
CA GLU A 79 -8.93 -4.79 -4.70
C GLU A 79 -10.26 -4.03 -4.83
N ASN A 80 -10.83 -3.58 -3.71
CA ASN A 80 -12.11 -2.88 -3.65
C ASN A 80 -11.99 -1.35 -3.47
N LYS A 81 -10.78 -0.78 -3.62
CA LYS A 81 -10.54 0.67 -3.48
C LYS A 81 -11.07 1.51 -4.65
#